data_AF-A0A6M0FVT8-F1
#
_entry.id   AF-A0A6M0FVT8-F1
#
_cell.length_a   1.000
_cell.length_b   1.000
_cell.length_c   1.000
_cell.angle_alpha   90.00
_cell.angle_beta   90.00
_cell.angle_gamma   90.00
#
_symmetry.space_group_name_H-M   'P 1'
#
loop_
_entity.id
_entity.type
_entity.pdbx_description
1 polymer ?
#
loop_
_entity_poly.entity_id
_entity_poly.type
_entity_poly.pdbx_seq_one_letter_code
_entity_poly.pdbx_strand_id
1 'polypeptide(L)'
;MTASKYEEVVAAYRQLTEAGETPSQDKIKAIILDRTNVKMSNTTVSKHLRTLRASDPDEFLKGTQSEDNEPIPADHQPLMQKVYHSIRRATELTYSNDKMEKLEAEIEVLQEKLADAKATKQKLEGMEAVHNQLLDRMQDLMRENERLSQGISPEQAPLVEQLESQLKEATGKNEPLVQKVESLRQQLSEAQDEIAILANRSEELDETRLEQESTIHNLKIQNGEIERLKAQIEEHKDTIEKLTQKIGANNDQMTSIAGEVYYISPDVAQALETERQQHQAEIEQLKNQTTSVGA
;
A
#
# COMPACT_ATOMS: atom_id res chain seq x y z
N MET A 1 -63.97 22.88 47.73
CA MET A 1 -64.60 23.55 46.57
C MET A 1 -64.09 24.98 46.57
N THR A 2 -63.35 25.38 45.55
CA THR A 2 -62.78 26.75 45.44
C THR A 2 -63.88 27.70 45.00
N ALA A 3 -64.09 28.78 45.77
CA ALA A 3 -65.06 29.83 45.44
C ALA A 3 -64.72 30.48 44.08
N SER A 4 -65.73 31.01 43.38
CA SER A 4 -65.49 31.69 42.10
C SER A 4 -64.68 32.98 42.34
N LYS A 5 -63.81 33.35 41.38
CA LYS A 5 -63.02 34.59 41.46
C LYS A 5 -63.88 35.84 41.67
N TYR A 6 -65.13 35.84 41.21
CA TYR A 6 -66.09 36.91 41.50
C TYR A 6 -66.48 36.95 42.97
N GLU A 7 -66.80 35.79 43.56
CA GLU A 7 -67.22 35.67 44.97
C GLU A 7 -66.10 36.07 45.92
N GLU A 8 -64.85 35.73 45.60
CA GLU A 8 -63.68 36.14 46.39
C GLU A 8 -63.49 37.67 46.38
N VAL A 9 -63.70 38.33 45.24
CA VAL A 9 -63.65 39.80 45.13
C VAL A 9 -64.79 40.46 45.91
N VAL A 10 -66.01 39.92 45.82
CA VAL A 10 -67.17 40.45 46.56
C VAL A 10 -67.00 40.25 48.06
N ALA A 11 -66.52 39.08 48.51
CA ALA A 11 -66.30 38.79 49.92
C ALA A 11 -65.21 39.67 50.54
N ALA A 12 -64.12 39.95 49.80
CA ALA A 12 -63.08 40.88 50.24
C ALA A 12 -63.57 42.34 50.26
N TYR A 13 -64.37 42.76 49.27
CA TYR A 13 -64.99 44.09 49.25
C TYR A 13 -65.93 44.30 50.45
N ARG A 14 -66.79 43.32 50.75
CA ARG A 14 -67.69 43.39 51.92
C ARG A 14 -66.93 43.42 53.23
N GLN A 15 -65.90 42.59 53.39
CA GLN A 15 -65.08 42.58 54.61
C GLN A 15 -64.46 43.96 54.90
N LEU A 16 -63.93 44.65 53.88
CA LEU A 16 -63.39 46.00 54.05
C LEU A 16 -64.48 47.00 54.43
N THR A 17 -65.64 46.91 53.78
CA THR A 17 -66.78 47.80 54.03
C THR A 17 -67.35 47.60 55.45
N GLU A 18 -67.48 46.36 55.91
CA GLU A 18 -67.91 46.00 57.27
C GLU A 18 -66.91 46.42 58.34
N ALA A 19 -65.61 46.44 58.01
CA ALA A 19 -64.56 46.97 58.88
C ALA A 19 -64.49 48.53 58.88
N GLY A 20 -65.35 49.21 58.11
CA GLY A 20 -65.34 50.67 57.97
C GLY A 20 -64.18 51.21 57.13
N GLU A 21 -63.45 50.34 56.42
CA GLU A 21 -62.35 50.72 55.56
C GLU A 21 -62.81 50.98 54.13
N THR A 22 -62.21 51.97 53.47
CA THR A 22 -62.44 52.23 52.04
C THR A 22 -61.88 51.08 51.19
N PRO A 23 -62.73 50.37 50.41
CA PRO A 23 -62.25 49.26 49.60
C PRO A 23 -61.42 49.77 48.40
N SER A 24 -60.13 49.44 48.38
CA SER A 24 -59.25 49.70 47.23
C SER A 24 -58.81 48.39 46.57
N GLN A 25 -58.43 48.44 45.28
CA GLN A 25 -58.01 47.25 44.54
C GLN A 25 -56.82 46.54 45.20
N ASP A 26 -55.90 47.31 45.79
CA ASP A 26 -54.73 46.76 46.47
C ASP A 26 -55.10 46.05 47.78
N LYS A 27 -55.99 46.65 48.58
CA LYS A 27 -56.50 46.02 49.81
C LYS A 27 -57.30 44.76 49.53
N ILE A 28 -58.13 44.78 48.48
CA ILE A 28 -58.93 43.62 48.06
C ILE A 28 -58.02 42.48 47.61
N LYS A 29 -56.99 42.76 46.82
CA LYS A 29 -56.00 41.73 46.43
C LYS A 29 -55.24 41.18 47.63
N ALA A 30 -54.85 42.03 48.59
CA ALA A 30 -54.15 41.59 49.79
C ALA A 30 -54.99 40.60 50.61
N ILE A 31 -56.27 40.91 50.83
CA ILE A 31 -57.21 40.02 51.54
C ILE A 31 -57.41 38.71 50.79
N ILE A 32 -57.57 38.75 49.47
CA ILE A 32 -57.75 37.54 48.65
C ILE A 32 -56.49 36.68 48.70
N LEU A 33 -55.31 37.29 48.58
CA LEU A 33 -54.03 36.59 48.65
C LEU A 33 -53.85 35.90 50.01
N ASP A 34 -54.14 36.60 51.11
CA ASP A 34 -54.05 36.01 52.46
C ASP A 34 -55.03 34.85 52.66
N ARG A 35 -56.25 34.94 52.11
CA ARG A 35 -57.31 33.94 52.29
C ARG A 35 -57.15 32.70 51.42
N THR A 36 -56.67 32.89 50.20
CA THR A 36 -56.73 31.86 49.14
C THR A 36 -55.35 31.43 48.66
N ASN A 37 -54.31 32.19 49.01
CA ASN A 37 -52.95 32.08 48.46
C ASN A 37 -52.89 32.24 46.92
N VAL A 38 -53.91 32.86 46.31
CA VAL A 38 -53.98 33.13 44.86
C VAL A 38 -53.79 34.61 44.59
N LYS A 39 -52.82 34.94 43.74
CA LYS A 39 -52.59 36.32 43.28
C LYS A 39 -53.57 36.69 42.17
N MET A 40 -54.47 37.65 42.42
CA MET A 40 -55.35 38.20 41.39
C MET A 40 -54.75 39.41 40.66
N SER A 41 -55.06 39.53 39.36
CA SER A 41 -54.67 40.68 38.55
C SER A 41 -55.59 41.88 38.78
N ASN A 42 -55.06 43.10 38.61
CA ASN A 42 -55.85 44.34 38.69
C ASN A 42 -57.00 44.35 37.69
N THR A 43 -56.80 43.78 36.49
CA THR A 43 -57.82 43.69 35.44
C THR A 43 -58.98 42.81 35.89
N THR A 44 -58.69 41.68 36.55
CA THR A 44 -59.71 40.76 37.08
C THR A 44 -60.50 41.41 38.21
N VAL A 45 -59.82 42.04 39.18
CA VAL A 45 -60.48 42.76 40.29
C VAL A 45 -61.32 43.92 39.75
N SER A 46 -60.79 44.71 38.81
CA SER A 46 -61.52 45.82 38.18
C SER A 46 -62.78 45.35 37.45
N LYS A 47 -62.68 44.25 36.70
CA LYS A 47 -63.83 43.70 35.97
C LYS A 47 -64.93 43.30 36.95
N HIS A 48 -64.60 42.58 38.01
CA HIS A 48 -65.57 42.12 39.00
C HIS A 48 -66.13 43.25 39.87
N LEU A 49 -65.34 44.27 40.21
CA LEU A 49 -65.84 45.48 40.90
C LEU A 49 -66.78 46.30 40.01
N ARG A 50 -66.51 46.40 38.71
CA ARG A 50 -67.45 47.02 37.76
C ARG A 50 -68.75 46.24 37.69
N THR A 51 -68.68 44.91 37.67
CA THR A 51 -69.88 44.06 37.73
C THR A 51 -70.65 44.28 39.04
N LEU A 52 -69.96 44.33 40.19
CA LEU A 52 -70.58 44.58 41.50
C LEU A 52 -71.28 45.95 41.55
N ARG A 53 -70.61 47.02 41.11
CA ARG A 53 -71.18 48.38 41.04
C ARG A 53 -72.33 48.50 40.03
N ALA A 54 -72.30 47.73 38.94
CA ALA A 54 -73.39 47.68 37.98
C ALA A 54 -74.61 46.92 38.51
N SER A 55 -74.43 46.05 39.52
CA SER A 55 -75.50 45.28 40.16
C SER A 55 -76.14 45.95 41.39
N ASP A 56 -75.65 47.12 41.84
CA ASP A 56 -76.21 47.88 42.98
C ASP A 56 -76.39 49.38 42.61
N PRO A 57 -77.54 49.75 41.99
CA PRO A 57 -77.73 51.07 41.37
C PRO A 57 -77.93 52.24 42.34
N ASP A 58 -78.13 52.00 43.64
CA ASP A 58 -78.47 53.05 44.63
C ASP A 58 -77.27 53.85 45.14
N GLU A 59 -76.03 53.46 44.83
CA GLU A 59 -74.83 54.22 45.22
C GLU A 59 -74.50 55.40 44.29
N PHE A 60 -75.02 55.44 43.07
CA PHE A 60 -74.75 56.52 42.11
C PHE A 60 -75.53 57.81 42.41
N LEU A 61 -76.65 57.71 43.16
CA LEU A 61 -77.50 58.86 43.50
C LEU A 61 -77.12 59.57 44.82
N LYS A 62 -76.15 59.04 45.59
CA LYS A 62 -75.68 59.67 46.84
C LYS A 62 -74.56 60.71 46.61
N GLY A 63 -74.06 60.85 45.39
CA GLY A 63 -72.87 61.66 45.08
C GLY A 63 -73.09 63.13 44.72
N THR A 64 -74.34 63.63 44.68
CA THR A 64 -74.62 65.04 44.38
C THR A 64 -75.56 65.66 45.43
N GLN A 65 -75.15 65.60 46.69
CA GLN A 65 -75.65 66.54 47.70
C GLN A 65 -74.57 67.57 47.95
N SER A 66 -74.44 68.53 47.04
CA SER A 66 -73.89 69.85 47.38
C SER A 66 -74.95 70.60 48.17
N GLU A 67 -74.60 71.05 49.38
CA GLU A 67 -75.48 71.60 50.43
C GLU A 67 -76.15 72.95 50.08
N ASP A 68 -75.93 73.49 48.88
CA ASP A 68 -76.55 74.73 48.38
C ASP A 68 -77.28 74.51 47.03
N ASN A 69 -78.16 73.50 46.95
CA ASN A 69 -79.05 73.33 45.80
C ASN A 69 -80.46 73.80 46.15
N GLU A 70 -80.75 75.08 45.89
CA GLU A 70 -82.11 75.54 45.71
C GLU A 70 -82.83 74.59 44.72
N PRO A 71 -84.05 74.12 45.04
CA PRO A 71 -84.78 73.22 44.17
C PRO A 71 -84.95 73.90 42.81
N ILE A 72 -84.53 73.20 41.75
CA ILE A 72 -84.67 73.68 40.36
C ILE A 72 -86.09 74.23 40.20
N PRO A 73 -86.27 75.52 39.90
CA PRO A 73 -87.59 76.14 39.80
C PRO A 73 -88.48 75.33 38.87
N ALA A 74 -89.76 75.15 39.25
CA ALA A 74 -90.69 74.26 38.54
C ALA A 74 -90.77 74.53 37.03
N ASP A 75 -90.61 75.79 36.63
CA ASP A 75 -90.63 76.26 35.24
C ASP A 75 -89.45 75.73 34.40
N HIS A 76 -88.36 75.32 35.03
CA HIS A 76 -87.16 74.81 34.38
C HIS A 76 -87.10 73.27 34.31
N GLN A 77 -87.96 72.54 35.03
CA GLN A 77 -88.02 71.08 34.98
C GLN A 77 -88.28 70.50 33.57
N PRO A 78 -89.17 71.06 32.73
CA PRO A 78 -89.40 70.56 31.37
C PRO A 78 -88.15 70.69 30.49
N LEU A 79 -87.36 71.75 30.72
CA LEU A 79 -86.10 71.96 30.01
C LEU A 79 -85.04 70.95 30.47
N MET A 80 -84.91 70.72 31.78
CA MET A 80 -83.99 69.73 32.35
C MET A 80 -84.31 68.31 31.89
N GLN A 81 -85.59 67.92 31.79
CA GLN A 81 -85.97 66.63 31.23
C GLN A 81 -85.56 66.50 29.76
N LYS A 82 -85.75 67.54 28.94
CA LYS A 82 -85.30 67.56 27.54
C LYS A 82 -83.78 67.45 27.44
N VAL A 83 -83.03 68.14 28.29
CA VAL A 83 -81.56 68.08 28.35
C VAL A 83 -81.07 66.70 28.79
N TYR A 84 -81.71 66.09 29.78
CA TYR A 84 -81.37 64.73 30.19
C TYR A 84 -81.62 63.71 29.08
N HIS A 85 -82.76 63.82 28.38
CA HIS A 85 -83.09 62.91 27.27
C HIS A 85 -82.14 63.12 26.08
N SER A 86 -81.74 64.37 25.79
CA SER A 86 -80.78 64.65 24.71
C SER A 86 -79.38 64.14 25.06
N ILE A 87 -78.92 64.35 26.30
CA ILE A 87 -77.63 63.81 26.78
C ILE A 87 -77.64 62.29 26.75
N ARG A 88 -78.69 61.65 27.27
CA ARG A 88 -78.83 60.18 27.25
C ARG A 88 -78.80 59.64 25.82
N ARG A 89 -79.60 60.22 24.92
CA ARG A 89 -79.61 59.83 23.50
C ARG A 89 -78.25 60.03 22.84
N ALA A 90 -77.55 61.11 23.15
CA ALA A 90 -76.20 61.35 22.65
C ALA A 90 -75.21 60.30 23.18
N THR A 91 -75.27 59.94 24.46
CA THR A 91 -74.41 58.89 25.05
C THR A 91 -74.70 57.49 24.50
N GLU A 92 -75.96 57.17 24.22
CA GLU A 92 -76.35 55.90 23.59
C GLU A 92 -75.87 55.83 22.13
N LEU A 93 -75.94 56.95 21.40
CA LEU A 93 -75.37 57.09 20.06
C LEU A 93 -73.85 56.94 20.05
N THR A 94 -73.13 57.57 20.98
CA THR A 94 -71.66 57.41 21.05
C THR A 94 -71.28 55.97 21.37
N TYR A 95 -71.96 55.32 22.32
CA TYR A 95 -71.70 53.91 22.63
C TYR A 95 -72.01 52.99 21.44
N SER A 96 -73.10 53.26 20.71
CA SER A 96 -73.46 52.54 19.50
C SER A 96 -72.42 52.74 18.40
N ASN A 97 -71.89 53.96 18.23
CA ASN A 97 -70.85 54.25 17.25
C ASN A 97 -69.53 53.56 17.61
N ASP A 98 -69.10 53.60 18.88
CA ASP A 98 -67.90 52.89 19.34
C ASP A 98 -68.03 51.37 19.12
N LYS A 99 -69.25 50.82 19.24
CA LYS A 99 -69.52 49.41 18.97
C LYS A 99 -69.50 49.12 17.46
N MET A 100 -70.04 50.02 16.64
CA MET A 100 -70.00 49.91 15.17
C MET A 100 -68.56 49.95 14.67
N GLU A 101 -67.75 50.89 15.12
CA GLU A 101 -66.33 51.02 14.73
C GLU A 101 -65.52 49.76 15.07
N LYS A 102 -65.78 49.15 16.23
CA LYS A 102 -65.17 47.86 16.61
C LYS A 102 -65.60 46.72 15.70
N LEU A 103 -66.88 46.66 15.35
CA LEU A 103 -67.39 45.63 14.43
C LEU A 103 -66.85 45.84 13.02
N GLU A 104 -66.69 47.08 12.56
CA GLU A 104 -66.10 47.42 11.26
C GLU A 104 -64.63 46.98 11.21
N ALA A 105 -63.85 47.29 12.26
CA ALA A 105 -62.47 46.81 12.37
C ALA A 105 -62.39 45.28 12.41
N GLU A 106 -63.32 44.60 13.09
CA GLU A 106 -63.39 43.13 13.11
C GLU A 106 -63.74 42.55 11.73
N ILE A 107 -64.66 43.18 11.00
CA ILE A 107 -65.01 42.79 9.62
C ILE A 107 -63.79 42.93 8.70
N GLU A 108 -63.04 44.01 8.80
CA GLU A 108 -61.83 44.23 7.99
C GLU A 108 -60.78 43.13 8.24
N VAL A 109 -60.52 42.81 9.51
CA VAL A 109 -59.60 41.71 9.88
C VAL A 109 -60.11 40.35 9.39
N LEU A 110 -61.42 40.10 9.43
CA LEU A 110 -61.99 38.85 8.93
C LEU A 110 -61.92 38.75 7.40
N GLN A 111 -62.07 39.87 6.68
CA GLN A 111 -61.92 39.91 5.23
C GLN A 111 -60.48 39.64 4.80
N GLU A 112 -59.50 40.22 5.51
CA GLU A 112 -58.07 39.94 5.29
C GLU A 112 -57.76 38.45 5.51
N LYS A 113 -58.20 37.88 6.65
CA LYS A 113 -58.04 36.45 6.93
C LYS A 113 -58.71 35.56 5.89
N LEU A 114 -59.86 35.96 5.35
CA LEU A 114 -60.56 35.21 4.30
C LEU A 114 -59.78 35.26 2.98
N ALA A 115 -59.18 36.39 2.64
CA ALA A 115 -58.33 36.52 1.45
C ALA A 115 -57.09 35.61 1.58
N ASP A 116 -56.42 35.62 2.73
CA ASP A 116 -55.28 34.74 3.01
C ASP A 116 -55.66 33.25 2.98
N ALA A 117 -56.81 32.90 3.55
CA ALA A 117 -57.34 31.53 3.49
C ALA A 117 -57.63 31.08 2.05
N LYS A 118 -58.14 31.97 1.19
CA LYS A 118 -58.34 31.67 -0.23
C LYS A 118 -57.01 31.50 -0.97
N ALA A 119 -56.03 32.35 -0.70
CA ALA A 119 -54.71 32.28 -1.31
C ALA A 119 -53.97 30.98 -0.92
N THR A 120 -54.06 30.58 0.36
CA THR A 120 -53.48 29.31 0.83
C THR A 120 -54.19 28.09 0.22
N LYS A 121 -55.52 28.11 0.11
CA LYS A 121 -56.28 27.06 -0.58
C LYS A 121 -55.83 26.89 -2.03
N GLN A 122 -55.69 27.98 -2.78
CA GLN A 122 -55.24 27.92 -4.17
C GLN A 122 -53.83 27.34 -4.32
N LYS A 123 -52.92 27.65 -3.38
CA LYS A 123 -51.58 27.03 -3.34
C LYS A 123 -51.66 25.52 -3.09
N LEU A 124 -52.53 25.07 -2.19
CA LEU A 124 -52.72 23.64 -1.91
C LEU A 124 -53.26 22.89 -3.13
N GLU A 125 -54.26 23.43 -3.83
CA GLU A 125 -54.79 22.85 -5.07
C GLU A 125 -53.68 22.73 -6.14
N GLY A 126 -52.79 23.74 -6.23
CA GLY A 126 -51.62 23.67 -7.11
C GLY A 126 -50.61 22.58 -6.69
N MET A 127 -50.37 22.41 -5.39
CA MET A 127 -49.49 21.36 -4.87
C MET A 127 -50.07 19.95 -5.11
N GLU A 128 -51.38 19.78 -5.01
CA GLU A 128 -52.07 18.51 -5.27
C GLU A 128 -51.92 18.10 -6.75
N ALA A 129 -52.04 19.06 -7.67
CA ALA A 129 -51.79 18.81 -9.09
C ALA A 129 -50.35 18.34 -9.36
N VAL A 130 -49.35 18.98 -8.73
CA VAL A 130 -47.94 18.57 -8.83
C VAL A 130 -47.72 17.20 -8.22
N HIS A 131 -48.36 16.89 -7.08
CA HIS A 131 -48.27 15.59 -6.44
C HIS A 131 -48.79 14.46 -7.35
N ASN A 132 -49.92 14.67 -8.01
CA ASN A 132 -50.48 13.70 -8.95
C ASN A 132 -49.55 13.48 -10.16
N GLN A 133 -48.94 14.54 -10.71
CA GLN A 133 -47.95 14.41 -11.78
C GLN A 133 -46.71 13.61 -11.35
N LEU A 134 -46.24 13.79 -10.11
CA LEU A 134 -45.12 13.01 -9.56
C LEU A 134 -45.48 11.53 -9.40
N LEU A 135 -46.70 11.21 -8.98
CA LEU A 135 -47.18 9.83 -8.89
C LEU A 135 -47.21 9.15 -10.26
N ASP A 136 -47.73 9.83 -11.28
CA ASP A 136 -47.74 9.31 -12.66
C ASP A 136 -46.31 9.05 -13.17
N ARG A 137 -45.40 10.01 -12.95
CA ARG A 137 -44.00 9.87 -13.35
C ARG A 137 -43.30 8.71 -12.64
N MET A 138 -43.60 8.50 -11.36
CA MET A 138 -43.05 7.40 -10.59
C MET A 138 -43.56 6.05 -11.13
N GLN A 139 -44.84 5.95 -11.51
CA GLN A 139 -45.39 4.74 -12.12
C GLN A 139 -44.75 4.42 -13.46
N ASP A 140 -44.50 5.43 -14.30
CA ASP A 140 -43.81 5.24 -15.58
C ASP A 140 -42.37 4.73 -15.37
N LEU A 141 -41.64 5.31 -14.42
CA LEU A 141 -40.29 4.87 -14.08
C LEU A 141 -40.26 3.45 -13.53
N MET A 142 -41.24 3.05 -12.71
CA MET A 142 -41.34 1.67 -12.22
C MET A 142 -41.54 0.68 -13.38
N ARG A 143 -42.44 0.99 -14.33
CA ARG A 143 -42.65 0.16 -15.52
C ARG A 143 -41.41 0.09 -16.40
N GLU A 144 -40.71 1.21 -16.58
CA GLU A 144 -39.46 1.25 -17.35
C GLU A 144 -38.37 0.40 -16.68
N ASN A 145 -38.26 0.46 -15.35
CA ASN A 145 -37.29 -0.32 -14.58
C ASN A 145 -37.60 -1.83 -14.61
N GLU A 146 -38.88 -2.22 -14.53
CA GLU A 146 -39.32 -3.60 -14.73
C GLU A 146 -38.97 -4.10 -16.13
N ARG A 147 -39.23 -3.28 -17.17
CA ARG A 147 -38.88 -3.61 -18.57
C ARG A 147 -37.38 -3.81 -18.75
N LEU A 148 -36.55 -2.93 -18.20
CA LEU A 148 -35.09 -3.03 -18.28
C LEU A 148 -34.58 -4.26 -17.52
N SER A 149 -35.16 -4.55 -16.35
CA SER A 149 -34.79 -5.73 -15.55
C SER A 149 -35.11 -7.05 -16.25
N GLN A 150 -36.23 -7.10 -17.00
CA GLN A 150 -36.59 -8.28 -17.80
C GLN A 150 -35.71 -8.48 -19.04
N GLY A 151 -35.14 -7.40 -19.61
CA GLY A 151 -34.28 -7.46 -20.80
C GLY A 151 -32.84 -7.93 -20.55
N ILE A 152 -32.40 -8.07 -19.29
CA ILE A 152 -30.99 -8.34 -18.95
C ILE A 152 -30.76 -9.79 -18.46
N SER A 153 -31.76 -10.48 -17.89
CA SER A 153 -31.49 -11.69 -17.09
C SER A 153 -31.55 -13.07 -17.80
N PRO A 154 -32.40 -13.35 -18.80
CA PRO A 154 -32.51 -14.72 -19.34
C PRO A 154 -31.64 -14.99 -20.58
N GLU A 155 -31.36 -13.99 -21.43
CA GLU A 155 -30.59 -14.19 -22.67
C GLU A 155 -29.06 -14.15 -22.45
N GLN A 156 -28.58 -13.49 -21.39
CA GLN A 156 -27.15 -13.33 -21.11
C GLN A 156 -26.58 -14.40 -20.18
N ALA A 157 -27.41 -15.06 -19.36
CA ALA A 157 -27.01 -16.13 -18.46
C ALA A 157 -26.25 -17.28 -19.17
N PRO A 158 -26.74 -17.86 -20.29
CA PRO A 158 -26.00 -18.91 -20.99
C PRO A 158 -24.71 -18.42 -21.64
N LEU A 159 -24.66 -17.15 -22.07
CA LEU A 159 -23.44 -16.55 -22.63
C LEU A 159 -22.37 -16.35 -21.55
N VAL A 160 -22.77 -15.90 -20.36
CA VAL A 160 -21.88 -15.76 -19.20
C VAL A 160 -21.33 -17.12 -18.78
N GLU A 161 -22.19 -18.14 -18.64
CA GLU A 161 -21.77 -19.50 -18.29
C GLU A 161 -20.82 -20.09 -19.35
N GLN A 162 -21.08 -19.83 -20.64
CA GLN A 162 -20.20 -20.24 -21.73
C GLN A 162 -18.83 -19.55 -21.66
N LEU A 163 -18.80 -18.25 -21.38
CA LEU A 163 -17.56 -17.47 -21.24
C LEU A 163 -16.77 -17.90 -20.00
N GLU A 164 -17.42 -18.19 -18.88
CA GLU A 164 -16.78 -18.72 -17.66
C GLU A 164 -16.18 -20.10 -17.90
N SER A 165 -16.88 -20.97 -18.63
CA SER A 165 -16.37 -22.28 -19.03
C SER A 165 -15.14 -22.16 -19.94
N GLN A 166 -15.19 -21.27 -20.94
CA GLN A 166 -14.05 -20.98 -21.82
C GLN A 166 -12.86 -20.39 -21.04
N LEU A 167 -13.12 -19.49 -20.09
CA LEU A 167 -12.09 -18.90 -19.24
C LEU A 167 -11.41 -19.99 -18.39
N LYS A 168 -12.19 -20.89 -17.81
CA LYS A 168 -11.68 -22.01 -17.00
C LYS A 168 -10.87 -22.98 -17.84
N GLU A 169 -11.32 -23.30 -19.06
CA GLU A 169 -10.58 -24.15 -20.00
C GLU A 169 -9.26 -23.49 -20.43
N ALA A 170 -9.29 -22.20 -20.79
CA ALA A 170 -8.10 -21.45 -21.18
C ALA A 170 -7.10 -21.36 -20.02
N THR A 171 -7.57 -21.09 -18.80
CA THR A 171 -6.73 -21.04 -17.59
C THR A 171 -6.12 -22.41 -17.30
N GLY A 172 -6.93 -23.48 -17.38
CA GLY A 172 -6.47 -24.85 -17.20
C GLY A 172 -5.46 -25.33 -18.25
N LYS A 173 -5.48 -24.77 -19.46
CA LYS A 173 -4.46 -25.00 -20.50
C LYS A 173 -3.22 -24.14 -20.31
N ASN A 174 -3.35 -22.94 -19.74
CA ASN A 174 -2.23 -22.01 -19.57
C ASN A 174 -1.23 -22.51 -18.52
N GLU A 175 -1.72 -23.05 -17.41
CA GLU A 175 -0.87 -23.54 -16.31
C GLU A 175 0.14 -24.64 -16.73
N PRO A 176 -0.24 -25.73 -17.43
CA PRO A 176 0.73 -26.72 -17.90
C PRO A 176 1.67 -26.17 -18.97
N LEU A 177 1.25 -25.16 -19.75
CA LEU A 177 2.13 -24.50 -20.71
C LEU A 177 3.21 -23.67 -20.00
N VAL A 178 2.86 -22.96 -18.93
CA VAL A 178 3.83 -22.24 -18.09
C VAL A 178 4.85 -23.20 -17.50
N GLN A 179 4.39 -24.30 -16.89
CA GLN A 179 5.29 -25.34 -16.36
C GLN A 179 6.19 -25.95 -17.44
N LYS A 180 5.66 -26.17 -18.65
CA LYS A 180 6.45 -26.68 -19.77
C LYS A 180 7.51 -25.68 -20.23
N VAL A 181 7.20 -24.38 -20.26
CA VAL A 181 8.17 -23.33 -20.59
C VAL A 181 9.29 -23.28 -19.55
N GLU A 182 8.96 -23.38 -18.26
CA GLU A 182 9.97 -23.42 -17.18
C GLU A 182 10.87 -24.65 -17.30
N SER A 183 10.29 -25.83 -17.53
CA SER A 183 11.05 -27.07 -17.74
C SER A 183 11.97 -26.98 -18.96
N LEU A 184 11.50 -26.42 -20.08
CA LEU A 184 12.31 -26.23 -21.28
C LEU A 184 13.43 -25.20 -21.06
N ARG A 185 13.19 -24.15 -20.28
CA ARG A 185 14.24 -23.18 -19.91
C ARG A 185 15.32 -23.83 -19.05
N GLN A 186 14.94 -24.69 -18.12
CA GLN A 186 15.89 -25.44 -17.31
C GLN A 186 16.73 -26.39 -18.18
N GLN A 187 16.08 -27.19 -19.04
CA GLN A 187 16.78 -28.09 -19.97
C GLN A 187 17.73 -27.33 -20.91
N LEU A 188 17.35 -26.14 -21.37
CA LEU A 188 18.20 -25.31 -22.20
C LEU A 188 19.44 -24.83 -21.43
N SER A 189 19.29 -24.44 -20.16
CA SER A 189 20.42 -24.05 -19.31
C SER A 189 21.37 -25.23 -19.09
N GLU A 190 20.84 -26.40 -18.74
CA GLU A 190 21.64 -27.61 -18.51
C GLU A 190 22.42 -28.01 -19.77
N ALA A 191 21.78 -27.95 -20.94
CA ALA A 191 22.44 -28.23 -22.21
C ALA A 191 23.54 -27.20 -22.56
N GLN A 192 23.34 -25.92 -22.22
CA GLN A 192 24.37 -24.89 -22.41
C GLN A 192 25.59 -25.11 -21.53
N ASP A 193 25.37 -25.51 -20.27
CA ASP A 193 26.45 -25.86 -19.34
C ASP A 193 27.22 -27.09 -19.83
N GLU A 194 26.52 -28.12 -20.31
CA GLU A 194 27.14 -29.32 -20.88
C GLU A 194 27.98 -29.01 -22.13
N ILE A 195 27.49 -28.15 -23.03
CA ILE A 195 28.24 -27.68 -24.20
C ILE A 195 29.53 -26.97 -23.77
N ALA A 196 29.48 -26.11 -22.74
CA ALA A 196 30.67 -25.41 -22.25
C ALA A 196 31.71 -26.38 -21.67
N ILE A 197 31.26 -27.39 -20.91
CA ILE A 197 32.14 -28.43 -20.36
C ILE A 197 32.80 -29.23 -21.49
N LEU A 198 32.02 -29.65 -22.50
CA LEU A 198 32.54 -30.40 -23.64
C LEU A 198 33.50 -29.58 -24.50
N ALA A 199 33.25 -28.28 -24.67
CA ALA A 199 34.14 -27.38 -25.39
C ALA A 199 35.51 -27.27 -24.67
N ASN A 200 35.51 -27.01 -23.37
CA ASN A 200 36.75 -26.97 -22.57
C ASN A 200 37.50 -28.31 -22.63
N ARG A 201 36.78 -29.43 -22.55
CA ARG A 201 37.39 -30.75 -22.64
C ARG A 201 38.01 -31.02 -24.01
N SER A 202 37.41 -30.49 -25.08
CA SER A 202 37.97 -30.59 -26.43
C SER A 202 39.27 -29.82 -26.55
N GLU A 203 39.35 -28.62 -25.98
CA GLU A 203 40.57 -27.80 -25.99
C GLU A 203 41.71 -28.51 -25.22
N GLU A 204 41.44 -29.03 -24.02
CA GLU A 204 42.43 -29.81 -23.25
C GLU A 204 42.97 -31.03 -24.02
N LEU A 205 42.09 -31.71 -24.75
CA LEU A 205 42.48 -32.88 -25.56
C LEU A 205 43.34 -32.47 -26.76
N ASP A 206 43.05 -31.32 -27.39
CA ASP A 206 43.85 -30.78 -28.48
C ASP A 206 45.25 -30.36 -28.00
N GLU A 207 45.35 -29.71 -26.84
CA GLU A 207 46.63 -29.38 -26.20
C GLU A 207 47.45 -30.66 -25.92
N THR A 208 46.81 -31.66 -25.30
CA THR A 208 47.44 -32.96 -25.02
C THR A 208 47.92 -33.64 -26.31
N ARG A 209 47.13 -33.56 -27.40
CA ARG A 209 47.53 -34.12 -28.71
C ARG A 209 48.78 -33.44 -29.25
N LEU A 210 48.84 -32.11 -29.19
CA LEU A 210 49.99 -31.34 -29.67
C LEU A 210 51.27 -31.65 -28.86
N GLU A 211 51.15 -31.79 -27.54
CA GLU A 211 52.27 -32.22 -26.69
C GLU A 211 52.79 -33.62 -27.05
N GLN A 212 51.87 -34.55 -27.31
CA GLN A 212 52.23 -35.91 -27.74
C GLN A 212 52.89 -35.90 -29.13
N GLU A 213 52.38 -35.13 -30.08
CA GLU A 213 52.97 -34.98 -31.41
C GLU A 213 54.39 -34.42 -31.33
N SER A 214 54.62 -33.41 -30.49
CA SER A 214 55.94 -32.85 -30.20
C SER A 214 56.89 -33.89 -29.60
N THR A 215 56.40 -34.66 -28.62
CA THR A 215 57.16 -35.75 -27.99
C THR A 215 57.56 -36.82 -29.02
N ILE A 216 56.63 -37.24 -29.87
CA ILE A 216 56.89 -38.21 -30.95
C ILE A 216 57.93 -37.65 -31.93
N HIS A 217 57.84 -36.36 -32.28
CA HIS A 217 58.81 -35.72 -33.15
C HIS A 217 60.23 -35.75 -32.56
N ASN A 218 60.37 -35.41 -31.27
CA ASN A 218 61.64 -35.44 -30.57
C ASN A 218 62.23 -36.86 -30.48
N LEU A 219 61.39 -37.86 -30.21
CA LEU A 219 61.82 -39.26 -30.20
C LEU A 219 62.33 -39.72 -31.58
N LYS A 220 61.70 -39.28 -32.68
CA LYS A 220 62.18 -39.57 -34.03
C LYS A 220 63.56 -38.97 -34.31
N ILE A 221 63.81 -37.74 -33.84
CA ILE A 221 65.13 -37.09 -33.96
C ILE A 221 66.18 -37.90 -33.18
N GLN A 222 65.92 -38.21 -31.91
CA GLN A 222 66.82 -38.99 -31.06
C GLN A 222 67.13 -40.37 -31.66
N ASN A 223 66.11 -41.03 -32.23
CA ASN A 223 66.33 -42.32 -32.89
C ASN A 223 67.25 -42.19 -34.12
N GLY A 224 67.13 -41.10 -34.88
CA GLY A 224 68.06 -40.79 -35.97
C GLY A 224 69.49 -40.56 -35.50
N GLU A 225 69.68 -39.89 -34.37
CA GLU A 225 71.01 -39.70 -33.75
C GLU A 225 71.61 -41.03 -33.28
N ILE A 226 70.80 -41.91 -32.68
CA ILE A 226 71.23 -43.25 -32.28
C ILE A 226 71.74 -44.05 -33.49
N GLU A 227 71.01 -44.07 -34.60
CA GLU A 227 71.44 -44.79 -35.80
C GLU A 227 72.72 -44.20 -36.40
N ARG A 228 72.87 -42.86 -36.39
CA ARG A 228 74.12 -42.21 -36.80
C ARG A 228 75.29 -42.61 -35.90
N LEU A 229 75.11 -42.61 -34.58
CA LEU A 229 76.15 -42.99 -33.63
C LEU A 229 76.52 -44.47 -33.78
N LYS A 230 75.55 -45.37 -34.01
CA LYS A 230 75.82 -46.78 -34.32
C LYS A 230 76.71 -46.94 -35.56
N ALA A 231 76.40 -46.21 -36.64
CA ALA A 231 77.20 -46.25 -37.86
C ALA A 231 78.65 -45.78 -37.61
N GLN A 232 78.83 -44.71 -36.83
CA GLN A 232 80.16 -44.23 -36.44
C GLN A 232 80.94 -45.25 -35.58
N ILE A 233 80.25 -45.95 -34.68
CA ILE A 233 80.88 -47.00 -33.85
C ILE A 233 81.39 -48.15 -34.73
N GLU A 234 80.62 -48.62 -35.71
CA GLU A 234 81.08 -49.68 -36.62
C GLU A 234 82.24 -49.21 -37.51
N GLU A 235 82.22 -47.97 -38.01
CA GLU A 235 83.36 -47.40 -38.76
C GLU A 235 84.64 -47.35 -37.91
N HIS A 236 84.52 -46.93 -36.65
CA HIS A 236 85.64 -46.90 -35.72
C HIS A 236 86.15 -48.31 -35.39
N LYS A 237 85.26 -49.29 -35.24
CA LYS A 237 85.61 -50.69 -35.01
C LYS A 237 86.38 -51.28 -36.19
N ASP A 238 85.93 -51.06 -37.42
CA ASP A 238 86.65 -51.46 -38.63
C ASP A 238 88.04 -50.82 -38.71
N THR A 239 88.13 -49.54 -38.31
CA THR A 239 89.41 -48.81 -38.27
C THR A 239 90.36 -49.42 -37.24
N ILE A 240 89.86 -49.73 -36.04
CA ILE A 240 90.64 -50.40 -34.98
C ILE A 240 91.12 -51.77 -35.47
N GLU A 241 90.29 -52.56 -36.13
CA GLU A 241 90.68 -53.87 -36.66
C GLU A 241 91.82 -53.75 -37.69
N LYS A 242 91.69 -52.83 -38.65
CA LYS A 242 92.74 -52.55 -39.65
C LYS A 242 94.06 -52.11 -39.00
N LEU A 243 93.99 -51.24 -38.00
CA LEU A 243 95.18 -50.79 -37.27
C LEU A 243 95.81 -51.94 -36.48
N THR A 244 94.99 -52.78 -35.84
CA THR A 244 95.46 -53.96 -35.09
C THR A 244 96.20 -54.94 -36.00
N GLN A 245 95.65 -55.23 -37.19
CA GLN A 245 96.30 -56.07 -38.19
C GLN A 245 97.64 -55.49 -38.66
N LYS A 246 97.70 -54.17 -38.93
CA LYS A 246 98.95 -53.49 -39.29
C LYS A 246 100.00 -53.57 -38.18
N ILE A 247 99.60 -53.40 -36.92
CA ILE A 247 100.50 -53.54 -35.76
C ILE A 247 101.05 -54.96 -35.69
N GLY A 248 100.20 -55.98 -35.85
CA GLY A 248 100.62 -57.37 -35.90
C GLY A 248 101.64 -57.64 -37.01
N ALA A 249 101.35 -57.22 -38.24
CA ALA A 249 102.27 -57.37 -39.37
C ALA A 249 103.61 -56.66 -39.16
N ASN A 250 103.59 -55.43 -38.62
CA ASN A 250 104.82 -54.70 -38.28
C ASN A 250 105.62 -55.42 -37.20
N ASN A 251 104.97 -56.01 -36.21
CA ASN A 251 105.62 -56.77 -35.15
C ASN A 251 106.30 -58.06 -35.67
N ASP A 252 105.63 -58.76 -36.60
CA ASP A 252 106.21 -59.92 -37.29
C ASP A 252 107.43 -59.51 -38.13
N GLN A 253 107.34 -58.39 -38.86
CA GLN A 253 108.48 -57.82 -39.60
C GLN A 253 109.64 -57.47 -38.68
N MET A 254 109.39 -56.79 -37.55
CA MET A 254 110.41 -56.49 -36.55
C MET A 254 111.09 -57.76 -36.02
N THR A 255 110.30 -58.81 -35.77
CA THR A 255 110.82 -60.10 -35.30
C THR A 255 111.70 -60.76 -36.35
N SER A 256 111.30 -60.72 -37.63
CA SER A 256 112.12 -61.22 -38.75
C SER A 256 113.44 -60.45 -38.86
N ILE A 257 113.39 -59.12 -38.84
CA ILE A 257 114.58 -58.27 -38.90
C ILE A 257 115.51 -58.56 -37.71
N ALA A 258 114.97 -58.70 -36.50
CA ALA A 258 115.77 -59.06 -35.33
C ALA A 258 116.46 -60.43 -35.50
N GLY A 259 115.77 -61.40 -36.10
CA GLY A 259 116.35 -62.68 -36.50
C GLY A 259 117.43 -62.55 -37.56
N GLU A 260 117.19 -61.78 -38.63
CA GLU A 260 118.17 -61.53 -39.69
C GLU A 260 119.43 -60.84 -39.14
N VAL A 261 119.29 -59.86 -38.24
CA VAL A 261 120.43 -59.23 -37.56
C VAL A 261 121.25 -60.26 -36.77
N TYR A 262 120.58 -61.22 -36.10
CA TYR A 262 121.26 -62.34 -35.44
C TYR A 262 122.03 -63.22 -36.44
N TYR A 263 121.47 -63.45 -37.63
CA TYR A 263 122.09 -64.23 -38.72
C TYR A 263 123.12 -63.47 -39.58
N ILE A 264 123.21 -62.15 -39.50
CA ILE A 264 124.17 -61.33 -40.26
C ILE A 264 125.52 -61.16 -39.52
N SER A 265 125.59 -61.41 -38.22
CA SER A 265 126.89 -61.54 -37.52
C SER A 265 127.12 -62.83 -36.73
N PRO A 266 126.88 -64.02 -37.31
CA PRO A 266 127.38 -65.30 -36.80
C PRO A 266 128.89 -65.27 -36.67
N ASP A 267 129.59 -64.62 -37.62
CA ASP A 267 131.05 -64.47 -37.58
C ASP A 267 131.53 -63.71 -36.35
N VAL A 268 130.79 -62.71 -35.88
CA VAL A 268 131.13 -61.99 -34.64
C VAL A 268 130.83 -62.85 -33.41
N ALA A 269 129.67 -63.53 -33.38
CA ALA A 269 129.31 -64.44 -32.30
C ALA A 269 130.29 -65.62 -32.18
N GLN A 270 130.72 -66.16 -33.33
CA GLN A 270 131.65 -67.28 -33.44
C GLN A 270 133.09 -66.84 -33.18
N ALA A 271 133.49 -65.62 -33.58
CA ALA A 271 134.79 -65.05 -33.23
C ALA A 271 134.92 -64.85 -31.71
N LEU A 272 133.90 -64.30 -31.06
CA LEU A 272 133.88 -64.13 -29.60
C LEU A 272 133.93 -65.48 -28.86
N GLU A 273 133.19 -66.49 -29.33
CA GLU A 273 133.25 -67.82 -28.73
C GLU A 273 134.62 -68.49 -28.93
N THR A 274 135.27 -68.26 -30.08
CA THR A 274 136.62 -68.74 -30.36
C THR A 274 137.66 -68.05 -29.47
N GLU A 275 137.57 -66.73 -29.30
CA GLU A 275 138.43 -65.94 -28.42
C GLU A 275 138.27 -66.35 -26.94
N ARG A 276 137.02 -66.59 -26.50
CA ARG A 276 136.72 -67.11 -25.17
C ARG A 276 137.38 -68.47 -24.93
N GLN A 277 137.30 -69.39 -25.90
CA GLN A 277 137.92 -70.70 -25.81
C GLN A 277 139.45 -70.61 -25.79
N GLN A 278 140.04 -69.68 -26.55
CA GLN A 278 141.49 -69.42 -26.52
C GLN A 278 141.94 -68.93 -25.14
N HIS A 279 141.28 -67.92 -24.57
CA HIS A 279 141.63 -67.45 -23.23
C HIS A 279 141.44 -68.52 -22.15
N GLN A 280 140.43 -69.37 -22.28
CA GLN A 280 140.21 -70.47 -21.34
C GLN A 280 141.34 -71.52 -21.41
N ALA A 281 141.85 -71.81 -22.60
CA ALA A 281 143.02 -72.69 -22.78
C ALA A 281 144.31 -72.04 -22.24
N GLU A 282 144.49 -70.74 -22.43
CA GLU A 282 145.63 -69.97 -21.92
C GLU A 282 145.65 -69.94 -20.38
N ILE A 283 144.49 -69.77 -19.74
CA ILE A 283 144.33 -69.87 -18.28
C ILE A 283 144.75 -71.27 -17.78
N GLU A 284 144.32 -72.35 -18.44
CA GLU A 284 144.71 -73.72 -18.05
C GLU A 284 146.22 -73.99 -18.26
N GLN A 285 146.84 -73.44 -19.31
CA GLN A 285 148.30 -73.48 -19.46
C GLN A 285 149.02 -72.74 -18.33
N LEU A 286 148.59 -71.52 -18.01
CA LEU A 286 149.17 -70.73 -16.90
C LEU A 286 148.99 -71.45 -15.55
N LYS A 287 147.87 -72.11 -15.35
CA LYS A 287 147.59 -72.93 -14.16
C LYS A 287 148.50 -74.15 -14.05
N ASN A 288 148.75 -74.84 -15.16
CA ASN A 288 149.68 -75.98 -15.23
C ASN A 288 151.15 -75.55 -15.04
N GLN A 289 151.54 -74.37 -15.54
CA GLN A 289 152.86 -73.79 -15.29
C GLN A 289 153.05 -73.40 -13.81
N THR A 290 152.02 -72.84 -13.16
CA THR A 290 152.09 -72.55 -11.73
C THR A 290 152.09 -73.80 -10.85
N THR A 291 151.51 -74.92 -11.30
CA THR A 291 151.63 -76.22 -10.60
C THR A 291 152.97 -76.93 -10.85
N SER A 292 153.64 -76.71 -11.99
CA SER A 292 154.97 -77.27 -12.26
C SER A 292 156.14 -76.46 -11.67
N VAL A 293 155.92 -75.19 -11.32
CA VAL A 293 156.92 -74.33 -10.65
C VAL A 293 156.81 -74.43 -9.11
N GLY A 294 155.78 -75.09 -8.59
CA GLY A 294 155.57 -75.34 -7.16
C GLY A 294 155.83 -76.78 -6.69
N ALA A 295 156.38 -77.66 -7.54
CA ALA A 295 156.79 -79.04 -7.25
C ALA A 295 158.29 -79.23 -7.51
#